data_AF-A0A7W5H1F1-F1
#
_entry.id   AF-A0A7W5H1F1-F1
#
_cell.length_a   1.000
_cell.length_b   1.000
_cell.length_c   1.000
_cell.angle_alpha   90.00
_cell.angle_beta   90.00
_cell.angle_gamma   90.00
#
_symmetry.space_group_name_H-M   'P 1'
#
loop_
_entity.id
_entity.type
_entity.pdbx_description
1 polymer ?
#
loop_
_entity_poly.entity_id
_entity_poly.type
_entity_poly.pdbx_seq_one_letter_code
_entity_poly.pdbx_strand_id
1 'polypeptide(L)' 'MEKIFNKVINDMRTILNDKYNGIATEEFIKLAKETKEKFKDNLQDINDLSIDQSLLIDKMFDEFIESL' A
#
# COMPACT_ATOMS: atom_id res chain seq x y z
N MET A 1 -2.84 -13.97 -3.24
CA MET A 1 -3.00 -12.50 -3.30
C MET A 1 -2.54 -11.84 -2.02
N GLU A 2 -3.06 -12.25 -0.86
CA GLU A 2 -2.66 -11.77 0.49
C GLU A 2 -1.13 -11.72 0.73
N LYS A 3 -0.38 -12.73 0.25
CA LYS A 3 1.10 -12.74 0.32
C LYS A 3 1.77 -11.57 -0.40
N ILE A 4 1.22 -11.11 -1.53
CA ILE A 4 1.78 -10.00 -2.30
C ILE A 4 1.49 -8.68 -1.56
N PHE A 5 0.27 -8.51 -1.04
CA PHE A 5 -0.08 -7.33 -0.24
C PHE A 5 0.78 -7.18 1.00
N ASN A 6 0.90 -8.26 1.80
CA ASN A 6 1.73 -8.24 3.00
C ASN A 6 3.19 -7.89 2.68
N LYS A 7 3.70 -8.32 1.51
CA LYS A 7 5.03 -7.93 1.06
C LYS A 7 5.10 -6.42 0.79
N VAL A 8 4.16 -5.85 0.04
CA VAL A 8 4.14 -4.40 -0.27
C VAL A 8 4.08 -3.55 1.01
N ILE A 9 3.22 -3.93 1.96
CA ILE A 9 3.10 -3.22 3.25
C ILE A 9 4.41 -3.31 4.05
N ASN A 10 5.05 -4.48 4.09
CA ASN A 10 6.34 -4.64 4.77
C ASN A 10 7.47 -3.84 4.09
N ASP A 11 7.50 -3.82 2.77
CA ASP A 11 8.47 -3.02 2.00
C ASP A 11 8.28 -1.52 2.31
N MET A 12 7.03 -1.05 2.44
CA MET A 12 6.74 0.32 2.85
C MET A 12 7.14 0.64 4.29
N ARG A 13 6.94 -0.28 5.25
CA ARG A 13 7.44 -0.12 6.62
C ARG A 13 8.96 -0.02 6.65
N THR A 14 9.64 -0.79 5.80
CA THR A 14 11.10 -0.73 5.64
C THR A 14 11.52 0.64 5.11
N ILE A 15 10.86 1.15 4.07
CA ILE A 15 11.13 2.49 3.52
C ILE A 15 10.89 3.59 4.56
N LEU A 16 9.80 3.51 5.34
CA LEU A 16 9.51 4.45 6.42
C LEU A 16 10.65 4.49 7.43
N ASN A 17 11.13 3.34 7.87
CA ASN A 17 12.23 3.25 8.84
C ASN A 17 13.56 3.72 8.24
N ASP A 18 13.92 3.28 7.05
CA ASP A 18 15.24 3.51 6.47
C ASP A 18 15.42 4.90 5.87
N LYS A 19 14.36 5.45 5.25
CA LYS A 19 14.43 6.75 4.54
C LYS A 19 13.81 7.90 5.30
N TYR A 20 12.79 7.61 6.11
CA TYR A 20 12.05 8.63 6.86
C TYR A 20 12.30 8.53 8.38
N ASN A 21 13.26 7.70 8.82
CA ASN A 21 13.61 7.50 10.23
C ASN A 21 12.39 7.12 11.11
N GLY A 22 11.44 6.37 10.55
CA GLY A 22 10.23 5.97 11.25
C GLY A 22 9.16 7.06 11.35
N ILE A 23 9.37 8.25 10.77
CA ILE A 23 8.45 9.38 10.85
C ILE A 23 7.55 9.39 9.63
N ALA A 24 6.25 9.23 9.83
CA ALA A 24 5.25 9.32 8.77
C ALA A 24 5.00 10.78 8.37
N THR A 25 5.89 11.33 7.56
CA THR A 25 5.72 12.67 7.01
C THR A 25 4.57 12.72 6.01
N GLU A 26 4.06 13.93 5.74
CA GLU A 26 3.04 14.15 4.71
C GLU A 26 3.47 13.59 3.33
N GLU A 27 4.76 13.72 3.00
CA GLU A 27 5.33 13.16 1.78
C GLU A 27 5.25 11.63 1.75
N PHE A 28 5.57 10.95 2.87
CA PHE A 28 5.46 9.50 2.95
C PHE A 28 4.00 9.04 2.85
N ILE A 29 3.07 9.73 3.52
CA ILE A 29 1.64 9.43 3.44
C ILE A 29 1.13 9.60 2.00
N LYS A 30 1.60 10.63 1.28
CA LYS A 30 1.28 10.81 -0.13
C LYS A 30 1.82 9.67 -0.98
N LEU A 31 3.08 9.27 -0.77
CA LEU A 31 3.71 8.13 -1.45
C LEU A 31 2.94 6.83 -1.21
N ALA A 32 2.48 6.61 0.03
CA ALA A 32 1.67 5.45 0.41
C ALA A 32 0.36 5.39 -0.38
N LYS A 33 -0.35 6.51 -0.49
CA LYS A 33 -1.58 6.63 -1.28
C LYS A 33 -1.33 6.43 -2.78
N GLU A 34 -0.27 7.02 -3.32
CA GLU A 34 0.09 6.81 -4.73
C GLU A 34 0.47 5.36 -5.03
N THR A 35 1.13 4.69 -4.08
CA THR A 35 1.48 3.27 -4.19
C THR A 35 0.22 2.41 -4.21
N LYS A 36 -0.79 2.73 -3.38
CA LYS A 36 -2.09 2.07 -3.38
C LYS A 36 -2.74 2.08 -4.75
N GLU A 37 -2.91 3.27 -5.34
CA GLU A 37 -3.58 3.42 -6.63
C GLU A 37 -2.83 2.69 -7.75
N LYS A 38 -1.50 2.88 -7.84
CA LYS A 38 -0.68 2.15 -8.83
C LYS A 38 -0.73 0.64 -8.65
N PHE A 39 -0.85 0.18 -7.40
CA PHE A 39 -0.95 -1.24 -7.13
C PHE A 39 -2.30 -1.82 -7.60
N LYS A 40 -3.40 -1.07 -7.42
CA LYS A 40 -4.73 -1.41 -7.97
C LYS A 40 -4.70 -1.45 -9.50
N ASP A 41 -4.16 -0.41 -10.14
CA ASP A 41 -4.05 -0.31 -11.60
C ASP A 41 -3.28 -1.49 -12.19
N ASN A 42 -2.09 -1.78 -11.65
CA ASN A 42 -1.27 -2.89 -12.13
C ASN A 42 -1.98 -4.25 -11.98
N LEU A 43 -2.78 -4.45 -10.94
CA LEU A 43 -3.51 -5.70 -10.77
C LEU A 43 -4.74 -5.79 -11.68
N GLN A 44 -5.41 -4.66 -11.96
CA GLN A 44 -6.48 -4.60 -12.96
C GLN A 44 -5.96 -5.06 -14.32
N ASP A 45 -4.78 -4.57 -14.72
CA ASP A 45 -4.14 -4.89 -16.00
C ASP A 45 -3.70 -6.36 -16.11
N ILE A 46 -3.34 -7.00 -14.99
CA ILE A 46 -2.81 -8.37 -14.99
C ILE A 46 -3.90 -9.43 -14.86
N ASN A 47 -4.97 -9.17 -14.10
CA ASN A 47 -5.82 -10.26 -13.62
C ASN A 47 -7.32 -9.92 -13.49
N ASP A 48 -7.77 -8.83 -14.12
CA ASP A 48 -9.15 -8.34 -14.03
C ASP A 48 -9.62 -8.27 -12.56
N LEU A 49 -9.04 -7.31 -11.84
CA LEU A 49 -9.24 -7.13 -10.41
C LEU A 49 -10.74 -7.10 -10.07
N SER A 50 -11.19 -8.02 -9.21
CA SER A 50 -12.59 -8.01 -8.78
C SER A 50 -12.85 -6.85 -7.81
N ILE A 51 -14.11 -6.43 -7.69
CA ILE A 51 -14.54 -5.40 -6.74
C ILE A 51 -14.08 -5.75 -5.31
N ASP A 52 -14.23 -7.01 -4.90
CA ASP A 52 -13.83 -7.49 -3.57
C ASP A 52 -12.30 -7.35 -3.35
N GLN A 53 -11.51 -7.62 -4.38
CA GLN A 53 -10.07 -7.48 -4.31
C GLN A 53 -9.68 -6.01 -4.19
N SER A 54 -10.31 -5.12 -4.98
CA SER A 54 -10.12 -3.66 -4.91
C SER A 54 -10.39 -3.12 -3.51
N LEU A 55 -11.52 -3.51 -2.91
CA LEU A 55 -11.90 -3.12 -1.54
C LEU A 55 -10.91 -3.65 -0.49
N LEU A 56 -10.38 -4.86 -0.68
CA LEU A 56 -9.35 -5.42 0.20
C LEU A 56 -8.05 -4.59 0.13
N ILE A 57 -7.64 -4.13 -1.06
CA ILE A 57 -6.48 -3.25 -1.23
C ILE A 57 -6.70 -1.96 -0.46
N ASP A 58 -7.86 -1.34 -0.66
CA ASP A 58 -8.22 -0.09 0.01
C ASP A 58 -8.13 -0.24 1.52
N LYS A 59 -8.82 -1.25 2.07
CA LYS A 59 -8.82 -1.52 3.51
C LYS A 59 -7.41 -1.72 4.06
N MET A 60 -6.58 -2.54 3.42
CA MET A 60 -5.24 -2.85 3.94
C MET A 60 -4.30 -1.64 3.94
N PHE A 61 -4.35 -0.81 2.90
CA PHE A 61 -3.54 0.41 2.84
C PHE A 61 -4.04 1.47 3.82
N ASP A 62 -5.35 1.62 3.95
CA ASP A 62 -5.94 2.58 4.89
C ASP A 62 -5.61 2.16 6.34
N GLU A 63 -5.75 0.88 6.70
CA GLU A 63 -5.31 0.34 8.01
C GLU A 63 -3.81 0.54 8.25
N PHE A 64 -2.97 0.37 7.21
CA PHE A 64 -1.55 0.65 7.32
C PHE A 64 -1.30 2.13 7.64
N ILE A 65 -1.90 3.06 6.88
CA ILE A 65 -1.72 4.51 7.06
C ILE A 65 -2.23 4.96 8.43
N GLU A 66 -3.36 4.42 8.90
CA GLU A 66 -3.89 4.70 10.25
C GLU A 66 -3.00 4.14 11.37
N SER A 67 -2.15 3.15 11.08
CA SER A 67 -1.21 2.56 12.05
C SER A 67 0.15 3.28 12.16
N LEU A 68 0.38 4.31 11.34
CA LEU A 68 1.61 5.10 11.31
C LEU A 68 1.61 6.24 12.34
#